data_AF-A0A1V4SZM8-F1
#
_entry.id   AF-A0A1V4SZM8-F1
#
_cell.length_a   1.000
_cell.length_b   1.000
_cell.length_c   1.000
_cell.angle_alpha   90.00
_cell.angle_beta   90.00
_cell.angle_gamma   90.00
#
_symmetry.space_group_name_H-M   'P 1'
#
loop_
_entity.id
_entity.type
_entity.pdbx_description
1 polymer ?
#
loop_
_entity_poly.entity_id
_entity_poly.type
_entity_poly.pdbx_seq_one_letter_code
_entity_poly.pdbx_strand_id
1 'polypeptide(L)'
;MHTLPTAPLKRRLAALVYEALLIGAVTAVAALIASIIATVLNTLSPLLSSLAVSVWMLAAWWFYFKLNWARQGQTLPMRVWQIGLADDQGRRPPLPQLRLRFMWACVFVVFVP
;
A
#
# COMPACT_ATOMS: atom_id res chain seq x y z
N MET A 1 9.74 9.93 -29.15
CA MET A 1 9.25 9.41 -27.85
C MET A 1 9.22 7.90 -27.95
N HIS A 2 10.08 7.18 -27.23
CA HIS A 2 10.05 5.71 -27.25
C HIS A 2 8.83 5.24 -26.44
N THR A 3 7.81 4.75 -27.13
CA THR A 3 6.67 4.08 -26.50
C THR A 3 7.18 2.77 -25.91
N LEU A 4 7.34 2.73 -24.58
CA LEU A 4 7.69 1.49 -23.90
C LEU A 4 6.54 0.49 -24.09
N PRO A 5 6.83 -0.76 -24.46
CA PRO A 5 5.79 -1.76 -24.64
C PRO A 5 5.04 -1.97 -23.33
N THR A 6 3.72 -2.14 -23.43
CA THR A 6 2.86 -2.40 -22.29
C THR A 6 3.34 -3.66 -21.55
N ALA A 7 3.65 -3.53 -20.25
CA ALA A 7 4.11 -4.67 -19.47
C ALA A 7 3.10 -5.83 -19.52
N PRO A 8 3.55 -7.08 -19.80
CA PRO A 8 2.65 -8.21 -19.97
C PRO A 8 1.89 -8.51 -18.68
N LEU A 9 0.66 -9.04 -18.81
CA LEU A 9 -0.23 -9.31 -17.67
C LEU A 9 0.43 -10.17 -16.58
N LYS A 10 1.23 -11.18 -16.97
CA LYS A 10 1.97 -12.04 -16.02
C LYS A 10 2.91 -11.26 -15.10
N ARG A 11 3.65 -10.27 -15.63
CA ARG A 11 4.55 -9.40 -14.83
C ARG A 11 3.76 -8.51 -13.88
N ARG A 12 2.61 -8.00 -14.32
CA ARG A 12 1.73 -7.18 -13.47
C ARG A 12 1.16 -8.00 -12.31
N LEU A 13 0.69 -9.22 -12.59
CA LEU A 13 0.19 -10.14 -11.56
C LEU A 13 1.28 -10.54 -10.58
N ALA A 14 2.49 -10.87 -11.06
CA ALA A 14 3.62 -11.20 -10.18
C ALA A 14 4.01 -10.01 -9.27
N ALA A 15 3.98 -8.78 -9.81
CA ALA A 15 4.21 -7.58 -9.02
C ALA A 15 3.11 -7.37 -7.97
N LEU A 16 1.84 -7.64 -8.29
CA LEU A 16 0.73 -7.58 -7.33
C LEU A 16 0.84 -8.62 -6.21
N VAL A 17 1.20 -9.87 -6.55
CA VAL A 17 1.44 -10.92 -5.55
C VAL A 17 2.58 -10.53 -4.62
N TYR A 18 3.67 -9.97 -5.17
CA TYR A 18 4.77 -9.48 -4.36
C TYR A 18 4.31 -8.30 -3.47
N GLU A 19 3.55 -7.34 -4.01
CA GLU A 19 2.99 -6.26 -3.20
C GLU A 19 2.11 -6.78 -2.06
N ALA A 20 1.30 -7.82 -2.30
CA ALA A 20 0.50 -8.46 -1.28
C ALA A 20 1.36 -9.12 -0.18
N LEU A 21 2.46 -9.77 -0.53
CA LEU A 21 3.41 -10.33 0.45
C LEU A 21 4.06 -9.23 1.30
N LEU A 22 4.44 -8.10 0.69
CA LEU A 22 5.01 -6.96 1.40
C LEU A 22 4.00 -6.32 2.34
N ILE A 23 2.75 -6.09 1.89
CA ILE A 23 1.67 -5.61 2.74
C ILE A 23 1.40 -6.62 3.86
N GLY A 24 1.42 -7.92 3.59
CA GLY A 24 1.27 -8.97 4.60
C GLY A 24 2.34 -8.89 5.68
N ALA A 25 3.62 -8.72 5.29
CA ALA A 25 4.73 -8.55 6.22
C ALA A 25 4.59 -7.27 7.07
N VAL A 26 4.25 -6.13 6.43
CA VAL A 26 3.98 -4.86 7.15
C VAL A 26 2.81 -5.02 8.10
N THR A 27 1.76 -5.73 7.69
CA THR A 27 0.57 -6.00 8.50
C THR A 27 0.92 -6.86 9.71
N ALA A 28 1.72 -7.91 9.55
CA ALA A 28 2.17 -8.75 10.65
C ALA A 28 2.96 -7.95 11.69
N VAL A 29 3.92 -7.12 11.25
CA VAL A 29 4.70 -6.25 12.15
C VAL A 29 3.80 -5.22 12.84
N ALA A 30 2.90 -4.59 12.11
CA ALA A 30 1.97 -3.61 12.66
C ALA A 30 0.96 -4.26 13.62
N ALA A 31 0.59 -5.52 13.41
CA ALA A 31 -0.30 -6.28 14.29
C ALA A 31 0.32 -6.54 15.67
N LEU A 32 1.64 -6.74 15.77
CA LEU A 32 2.33 -6.87 17.06
C LEU A 32 2.21 -5.60 17.91
N ILE A 33 2.33 -4.43 17.27
CA ILE A 33 2.15 -3.15 17.97
C ILE A 33 0.66 -2.92 18.26
N ALA A 34 -0.21 -3.27 17.31
CA ALA A 34 -1.65 -3.19 17.49
C ALA A 34 -2.15 -4.05 18.67
N SER A 35 -1.57 -5.23 18.92
CA SER A 35 -1.95 -6.06 20.07
C SER A 35 -1.59 -5.41 21.41
N ILE A 36 -0.47 -4.67 21.47
CA ILE A 36 -0.10 -3.91 22.66
C ILE A 36 -1.09 -2.76 22.87
N ILE A 37 -1.36 -1.99 21.81
CA ILE A 37 -2.35 -0.89 21.81
C ILE A 37 -3.72 -1.41 22.27
N ALA A 38 -4.14 -2.54 21.71
CA ALA A 38 -5.40 -3.19 22.05
C ALA A 38 -5.43 -3.57 23.53
N THR A 39 -4.40 -4.25 24.03
CA THR A 39 -4.35 -4.72 25.43
C THR A 39 -4.45 -3.55 26.42
N VAL A 40 -3.77 -2.43 26.13
CA VAL A 40 -3.81 -1.24 26.99
C VAL A 40 -5.18 -0.56 26.92
N LEU A 41 -5.70 -0.30 25.72
CA LEU A 41 -6.93 0.49 25.54
C LEU A 41 -8.21 -0.31 25.82
N ASN A 42 -8.18 -1.65 25.75
CA ASN A 42 -9.35 -2.48 26.06
C ASN A 42 -9.80 -2.29 27.51
N THR A 43 -8.87 -2.00 28.41
CA THR A 43 -9.16 -1.72 29.83
C THR A 43 -9.98 -0.44 30.04
N LEU A 44 -9.90 0.50 29.09
CA LEU A 44 -10.62 1.77 29.14
C LEU A 44 -11.93 1.71 28.35
N SER A 45 -11.87 1.25 27.10
CA SER A 45 -13.04 1.13 26.22
C SER A 45 -12.74 0.21 25.03
N PRO A 46 -13.57 -0.82 24.79
CA PRO A 46 -13.44 -1.69 23.62
C PRO A 46 -13.60 -0.94 22.29
N LEU A 47 -14.45 0.11 22.26
CA LEU A 47 -14.66 0.93 21.06
C LEU A 47 -13.41 1.75 20.74
N LEU A 48 -12.79 2.37 21.76
CA LEU A 48 -11.57 3.16 21.58
C LEU A 48 -10.41 2.27 21.14
N SER A 49 -10.28 1.08 21.73
CA SER A 49 -9.31 0.07 21.32
C SER A 49 -9.45 -0.30 19.85
N SER A 50 -10.67 -0.61 19.40
CA SER A 50 -10.94 -1.02 18.01
C SER A 50 -10.63 0.11 17.02
N LEU A 51 -10.98 1.35 17.36
CA LEU A 51 -10.68 2.52 16.54
C LEU A 51 -9.16 2.77 16.47
N ALA A 52 -8.46 2.71 17.61
CA ALA A 52 -7.01 2.92 17.66
C ALA A 52 -6.24 1.88 16.84
N VAL A 53 -6.61 0.60 16.94
CA VAL A 53 -6.02 -0.48 16.12
C VAL A 53 -6.27 -0.25 14.63
N SER A 54 -7.48 0.15 14.25
CA SER A 54 -7.82 0.41 12.84
C SER A 54 -7.02 1.59 12.27
N VAL A 55 -6.93 2.70 13.04
CA VAL A 55 -6.12 3.87 12.66
C VAL A 55 -4.65 3.50 12.56
N TRP A 56 -4.14 2.68 13.48
CA TRP A 56 -2.76 2.21 13.47
C TRP A 56 -2.43 1.36 12.24
N MET A 57 -3.29 0.40 11.90
CA MET A 57 -3.17 -0.42 10.67
C MET A 57 -3.11 0.46 9.43
N LEU A 58 -4.07 1.40 9.30
CA LEU A 58 -4.14 2.31 8.17
C LEU A 58 -2.90 3.21 8.08
N ALA A 59 -2.40 3.68 9.23
CA ALA A 59 -1.18 4.48 9.31
C ALA A 59 0.06 3.66 8.89
N ALA A 60 0.16 2.40 9.29
CA ALA A 60 1.27 1.52 8.90
C ALA A 60 1.31 1.28 7.38
N TRP A 61 0.15 0.99 6.78
CA TRP A 61 0.04 0.85 5.32
C TRP A 61 0.37 2.17 4.61
N TRP A 62 -0.20 3.28 5.06
CA TRP A 62 0.08 4.59 4.49
C TRP A 62 1.57 4.93 4.56
N PHE A 63 2.22 4.65 5.69
CA PHE A 63 3.64 4.93 5.87
C PHE A 63 4.50 4.11 4.90
N TYR A 64 4.19 2.82 4.72
CA TYR A 64 4.86 1.97 3.74
C TYR A 64 4.77 2.54 2.31
N PHE A 65 3.55 2.84 1.84
CA PHE A 65 3.35 3.39 0.49
C PHE A 65 3.95 4.78 0.32
N LYS A 66 3.80 5.66 1.33
CA LYS A 66 4.38 7.00 1.34
C LYS A 66 5.90 6.94 1.20
N LEU A 67 6.58 6.05 1.94
CA LEU A 67 8.04 5.91 1.85
C LEU A 67 8.50 5.44 0.46
N ASN A 68 7.81 4.46 -0.11
CA ASN A 68 8.13 3.94 -1.44
C ASN A 68 7.93 5.01 -2.52
N TRP A 69 6.85 5.78 -2.44
CA TRP A 69 6.58 6.85 -3.41
C TRP A 69 7.43 8.09 -3.22
N ALA A 70 7.70 8.51 -1.98
CA ALA A 70 8.52 9.69 -1.71
C ALA A 70 9.96 9.51 -2.21
N ARG A 71 10.50 8.29 -2.13
CA ARG A 71 11.87 8.01 -2.57
C ARG A 71 11.99 7.86 -4.08
N GLN A 72 11.08 7.12 -4.72
CA GLN A 72 11.29 6.67 -6.11
C GLN A 72 10.07 6.82 -7.03
N GLY A 73 8.91 7.24 -6.51
CA GLY A 73 7.67 7.37 -7.30
C GLY A 73 7.09 6.04 -7.81
N GLN A 74 7.59 4.91 -7.31
CA GLN A 74 7.18 3.55 -7.68
C GLN A 74 7.18 2.66 -6.44
N THR A 75 6.36 1.60 -6.43
CA THR A 75 6.41 0.61 -5.36
C THR A 75 7.62 -0.30 -5.51
N LEU A 76 8.02 -0.96 -4.42
CA LEU A 76 9.19 -1.84 -4.42
C LEU A 76 9.05 -3.00 -5.43
N PRO A 77 7.89 -3.70 -5.54
CA PRO A 77 7.64 -4.69 -6.58
C PRO A 77 7.75 -4.15 -8.00
N MET A 78 7.25 -2.94 -8.26
CA MET A 78 7.39 -2.33 -9.60
C MET A 78 8.86 -2.15 -9.98
N ARG A 79 9.72 -1.79 -9.03
CA ARG A 79 11.17 -1.68 -9.27
C ARG A 79 11.81 -3.03 -9.52
N VAL A 80 11.51 -4.03 -8.71
CA VAL A 80 12.07 -5.39 -8.87
C VAL A 80 11.70 -5.96 -10.24
N TRP A 81 10.43 -5.81 -10.63
CA TRP A 81 9.94 -6.30 -11.90
C TRP A 81 10.12 -5.30 -13.05
N GLN A 82 10.89 -4.22 -12.89
CA GLN A 82 11.20 -3.19 -13.91
C GLN A 82 9.94 -2.66 -14.63
N ILE A 83 8.86 -2.42 -13.89
CA ILE A 83 7.59 -1.90 -14.39
C ILE A 83 7.59 -0.39 -14.19
N GLY A 84 7.64 0.36 -15.29
CA GLY A 84 7.48 1.80 -15.30
C GLY A 84 6.01 2.21 -15.24
N LEU A 85 5.74 3.31 -14.54
CA LEU A 85 4.44 3.96 -14.53
C LEU A 85 4.52 5.22 -15.36
N ALA A 86 3.72 5.28 -16.43
CA ALA A 86 3.65 6.39 -17.35
C ALA A 86 2.17 6.79 -17.56
N ASP A 87 1.93 8.09 -17.64
CA ASP A 87 0.69 8.72 -18.08
C ASP A 87 0.52 8.56 -19.61
N ASP A 88 -0.64 8.95 -20.15
CA ASP A 88 -0.95 8.89 -21.59
C ASP A 88 0.06 9.68 -22.44
N GLN A 89 0.71 10.67 -21.83
CA GLN A 89 1.77 11.49 -22.43
C GLN A 89 3.19 10.93 -22.21
N GLY A 90 3.33 9.69 -21.70
CA GLY A 90 4.62 9.05 -21.43
C GLY A 90 5.38 9.61 -20.21
N ARG A 91 4.76 10.51 -19.45
CA ARG A 91 5.37 11.18 -18.28
C ARG A 91 5.14 10.37 -17.01
N ARG A 92 6.02 10.53 -16.02
CA ARG A 92 5.81 9.92 -14.70
C ARG A 92 4.57 10.55 -14.02
N PRO A 93 3.65 9.75 -13.47
CA PRO A 93 2.45 10.27 -12.83
C PRO A 93 2.81 11.14 -11.61
N PRO A 94 2.10 12.24 -11.38
CA PRO A 94 2.35 13.10 -10.23
C PRO A 94 1.86 12.41 -8.94
N LEU A 95 2.51 12.73 -7.81
CA LEU A 95 2.19 12.23 -6.45
C LEU A 95 0.69 12.23 -6.07
N PRO A 96 -0.15 13.22 -6.45
CA PRO A 96 -1.59 13.18 -6.19
C PRO A 96 -2.30 11.99 -6.83
N GLN A 97 -1.91 11.60 -8.05
CA GLN A 97 -2.55 10.49 -8.77
C GLN A 97 -2.18 9.14 -8.13
N LEU A 98 -0.95 9.00 -7.63
CA LEU A 98 -0.51 7.85 -6.84
C LEU A 98 -1.30 7.72 -5.52
N ARG A 99 -1.52 8.85 -4.82
CA ARG A 99 -2.37 8.89 -3.60
C ARG A 99 -3.81 8.48 -3.90
N LEU A 100 -4.39 8.92 -5.01
CA LEU A 100 -5.73 8.50 -5.41
C LEU A 100 -5.80 6.99 -5.66
N ARG A 101 -4.79 6.41 -6.31
CA ARG A 101 -4.69 4.96 -6.49
C ARG A 101 -4.58 4.22 -5.16
N PHE A 102 -3.88 4.78 -4.17
CA PHE A 102 -3.87 4.23 -2.81
C PHE A 102 -5.25 4.19 -2.19
N MET A 103 -5.97 5.33 -2.23
CA MET A 103 -7.29 5.44 -1.61
C MET A 103 -8.25 4.42 -2.23
N TRP A 104 -8.24 4.30 -3.57
CA TRP A 104 -9.01 3.27 -4.25
C TRP A 104 -8.59 1.86 -3.85
N ALA A 105 -7.29 1.57 -3.73
CA ALA A 105 -6.83 0.25 -3.29
C ALA A 105 -7.32 -0.08 -1.87
N CYS A 106 -7.25 0.86 -0.92
CA CYS A 106 -7.79 0.66 0.42
C CYS A 106 -9.30 0.44 0.40
N VAL A 107 -10.04 1.22 -0.39
CA VAL A 107 -11.49 1.03 -0.57
C VAL A 107 -11.76 -0.37 -1.14
N PHE A 108 -11.06 -0.79 -2.19
CA PHE A 108 -11.24 -2.13 -2.75
C PHE A 108 -10.93 -3.23 -1.73
N VAL A 109 -9.85 -3.12 -0.95
CA VAL A 109 -9.50 -4.12 0.07
C VAL A 109 -10.53 -4.19 1.20
N VAL A 110 -11.15 -3.07 1.57
CA VAL A 110 -12.15 -3.02 2.65
C VAL A 110 -13.55 -3.43 2.16
N PHE A 111 -13.91 -3.10 0.92
CA PHE A 111 -15.26 -3.30 0.38
C PHE A 111 -15.42 -4.54 -0.50
N VAL A 112 -14.34 -5.12 -1.03
CA VAL A 112 -14.38 -6.40 -1.74
C VAL A 112 -14.02 -7.49 -0.74
N PRO A 113 -15.00 -8.31 -0.29
CA PRO A 113 -14.77 -9.40 0.64
C PRO A 113 -13.92 -10.53 0.03
#